data_AF-A0A958KCY1-F1
#
_entry.id   AF-A0A958KCY1-F1
#
_cell.length_a   1.000
_cell.length_b   1.000
_cell.length_c   1.000
_cell.angle_alpha   90.00
_cell.angle_beta   90.00
_cell.angle_gamma   90.00
#
_symmetry.space_group_name_H-M   'P 1'
#
loop_
_entity.id
_entity.type
_entity.pdbx_description
1 polymer ?
#
loop_
_entity_poly.entity_id
_entity_poly.type
_entity_poly.pdbx_seq_one_letter_code
_entity_poly.pdbx_strand_id
1 'polypeptide(L)'
;MEQIIDLLEEKNRFLEKFYRLNESEILKFADGNFDGLELFYGERESILEIIGKLDGRIEESSSAPVDPKFVSNVAKKQILSNIDYKNEVVSRILEQDLQILSFIEQAKSNIIRELSQVRAAKKAIGSYKSGEVNRHLDEEV
;
A
#
# COMPACT_ATOMS: atom_id res chain seq x y z
N MET A 1 -22.90 19.53 -15.27
CA MET A 1 -21.73 19.11 -16.08
C MET A 1 -20.44 19.72 -15.56
N GLU A 2 -20.38 21.03 -15.29
CA GLU A 2 -19.21 21.64 -14.61
C GLU A 2 -18.92 20.95 -13.27
N GLN A 3 -19.95 20.74 -12.44
CA GLN A 3 -19.82 19.98 -11.19
C GLN A 3 -19.23 18.56 -11.36
N ILE A 4 -19.51 17.86 -12.46
CA ILE A 4 -18.94 16.54 -12.72
C ILE A 4 -17.45 16.66 -13.06
N ILE A 5 -17.08 17.68 -13.83
CA ILE A 5 -15.68 17.96 -14.15
C ILE A 5 -14.91 18.28 -12.88
N ASP A 6 -15.46 19.14 -12.01
CA ASP A 6 -14.84 19.50 -10.73
C ASP A 6 -14.63 18.25 -9.84
N LEU A 7 -15.63 17.37 -9.75
CA LEU A 7 -15.53 16.13 -8.99
C LEU A 7 -14.49 15.16 -9.57
N LEU A 8 -14.37 15.09 -10.90
CA LEU A 8 -13.36 14.27 -11.57
C LEU A 8 -11.95 14.81 -11.34
N GLU A 9 -11.78 16.14 -11.42
CA GLU A 9 -10.51 16.79 -11.13
C GLU A 9 -10.10 16.61 -9.65
N GLU A 10 -11.04 16.76 -8.72
CA GLU A 10 -10.81 16.51 -7.30
C GLU A 10 -10.41 15.05 -7.05
N LYS A 11 -11.12 14.10 -7.67
CA LYS A 11 -10.75 12.67 -7.60
C LYS A 11 -9.33 12.43 -8.11
N ASN A 12 -8.96 13.04 -9.23
CA ASN A 12 -7.62 12.93 -9.80
C ASN A 12 -6.55 13.49 -8.86
N ARG A 13 -6.82 14.59 -8.15
CA ARG A 13 -5.89 15.12 -7.13
C ARG A 13 -5.68 14.16 -5.96
N PHE A 14 -6.73 13.47 -5.50
CA PHE A 14 -6.59 12.46 -4.45
C PHE A 14 -5.84 11.21 -4.93
N LEU A 15 -6.02 10.81 -6.19
CA LEU A 15 -5.21 9.76 -6.80
C LEU A 15 -3.73 10.15 -6.90
N GLU A 16 -3.42 11.39 -7.29
CA GLU A 16 -2.04 11.90 -7.25
C GLU A 16 -1.48 11.89 -5.83
N LYS A 17 -2.27 12.29 -4.82
CA LYS A 17 -1.85 12.24 -3.42
C LYS A 17 -1.53 10.80 -2.99
N PHE A 18 -2.35 9.84 -3.39
CA PHE A 18 -2.13 8.42 -3.15
C PHE A 18 -0.81 7.94 -3.80
N TYR A 19 -0.61 8.29 -5.07
CA TYR A 19 0.61 7.98 -5.81
C TYR A 19 1.87 8.53 -5.13
N ARG A 20 1.85 9.79 -4.68
CA ARG A 20 2.99 10.42 -3.99
C ARG A 20 3.27 9.80 -2.62
N LEU A 21 2.21 9.44 -1.89
CA LEU A 21 2.33 8.72 -0.63
C LEU A 21 3.08 7.40 -0.86
N ASN A 22 2.65 6.62 -1.86
CA ASN A 22 3.32 5.39 -2.27
C ASN A 22 4.80 5.62 -2.64
N GLU A 23 5.13 6.63 -3.45
CA GLU A 23 6.53 6.94 -3.81
C GLU A 23 7.39 7.19 -2.57
N SER A 24 6.86 7.95 -1.61
CA SER A 24 7.62 8.32 -0.40
C SER A 24 7.92 7.12 0.50
N GLU A 25 7.00 6.15 0.59
CA GLU A 25 7.17 4.95 1.41
C GLU A 25 7.98 3.86 0.69
N ILE A 26 7.90 3.78 -0.64
CA ILE A 26 8.74 2.89 -1.45
C ILE A 26 10.23 3.11 -1.16
N LEU A 27 10.67 4.36 -1.00
CA LEU A 27 12.05 4.68 -0.64
C LEU A 27 12.43 4.10 0.73
N LYS A 28 11.54 4.20 1.72
CA LYS A 28 11.77 3.66 3.07
C LYS A 28 11.80 2.14 3.07
N PHE A 29 10.90 1.51 2.31
CA PHE A 29 10.85 0.04 2.18
C PHE A 29 12.07 -0.51 1.45
N ALA A 30 12.62 0.21 0.47
CA ALA A 30 13.87 -0.14 -0.18
C ALA A 30 15.06 -0.17 0.82
N ASP A 31 15.05 0.72 1.82
CA ASP A 31 16.02 0.75 2.91
C ASP A 31 15.71 -0.26 4.04
N GLY A 32 14.64 -1.05 3.90
CA GLY A 32 14.19 -2.00 4.91
C GLY A 32 13.55 -1.37 6.15
N ASN A 33 13.18 -0.08 6.09
CA ASN A 33 12.50 0.62 7.16
C ASN A 33 10.98 0.47 7.02
N PHE A 34 10.36 -0.26 7.94
CA PHE A 34 8.91 -0.51 7.98
C PHE A 34 8.22 0.09 9.21
N ASP A 35 8.88 0.97 9.98
CA ASP A 35 8.36 1.50 11.25
C ASP A 35 7.04 2.29 11.08
N GLY A 36 6.85 2.91 9.90
CA GLY A 36 5.66 3.69 9.55
C GLY A 36 4.54 2.91 8.86
N LEU A 37 4.65 1.58 8.74
CA LEU A 37 3.77 0.78 7.88
C LEU A 37 2.28 0.92 8.23
N GLU A 38 1.93 0.93 9.51
CA GLU A 38 0.53 1.07 9.97
C GLU A 38 -0.03 2.46 9.63
N LEU A 39 0.77 3.52 9.84
CA LEU A 39 0.39 4.88 9.47
C LEU A 39 0.17 4.99 7.96
N PHE A 40 1.08 4.43 7.16
CA PHE A 40 0.95 4.39 5.71
C PHE A 40 -0.35 3.71 5.25
N TYR A 41 -0.68 2.54 5.83
CA TYR A 41 -1.96 1.87 5.52
C TYR A 41 -3.17 2.72 5.92
N GLY A 42 -3.15 3.33 7.11
CA GLY A 42 -4.22 4.21 7.57
C GLY A 42 -4.42 5.43 6.67
N GLU A 43 -3.33 6.07 6.22
CA GLU A 43 -3.39 7.21 5.29
C GLU A 43 -3.92 6.79 3.91
N ARG A 44 -3.52 5.62 3.40
CA ARG A 44 -4.05 5.05 2.16
C ARG A 44 -5.55 4.80 2.25
N GLU A 45 -6.00 4.15 3.31
CA GLU A 45 -7.41 3.86 3.52
C GLU A 45 -8.23 5.15 3.58
N SER A 46 -7.74 6.16 4.31
CA SER A 46 -8.39 7.47 4.39
C SER A 46 -8.53 8.15 3.01
N ILE A 47 -7.51 8.04 2.15
CA ILE A 47 -7.60 8.58 0.78
C ILE A 47 -8.60 7.78 -0.05
N LEU A 48 -8.63 6.45 0.04
CA LEU A 48 -9.59 5.60 -0.68
C LEU A 48 -11.03 5.87 -0.24
N GLU A 49 -11.28 6.10 1.04
CA GLU A 49 -12.60 6.51 1.54
C GLU A 49 -13.07 7.83 0.91
N ILE A 50 -12.17 8.81 0.78
CA ILE A 50 -12.49 10.09 0.13
C ILE A 50 -12.82 9.86 -1.34
N ILE A 51 -12.01 9.07 -2.05
CA ILE A 51 -12.26 8.72 -3.46
C ILE A 51 -13.61 8.00 -3.61
N GLY A 52 -13.95 7.07 -2.71
CA GLY A 52 -15.23 6.38 -2.72
C GLY A 52 -16.42 7.33 -2.53
N LYS A 53 -16.29 8.34 -1.66
CA LYS A 53 -17.30 9.40 -1.50
C LYS A 53 -17.43 10.26 -2.75
N LEU A 54 -16.32 10.59 -3.42
CA LEU A 54 -16.33 11.32 -4.68
C LEU A 54 -17.01 10.52 -5.78
N ASP A 55 -16.75 9.21 -5.86
CA ASP A 55 -17.42 8.32 -6.81
C ASP A 55 -18.94 8.29 -6.62
N GLY A 56 -19.42 8.18 -5.37
CA GLY A 56 -20.84 8.28 -5.06
C GLY A 56 -21.46 9.60 -5.53
N ARG A 57 -20.78 10.74 -5.30
CA ARG A 57 -21.25 12.05 -5.77
C ARG A 57 -21.25 12.19 -7.30
N ILE A 58 -20.27 11.60 -7.97
CA ILE A 58 -20.21 11.57 -9.44
C ILE A 58 -21.40 10.77 -9.97
N GLU A 59 -21.69 9.62 -9.38
CA GLU A 59 -22.82 8.76 -9.76
C GLU A 59 -24.15 9.48 -9.57
N GLU A 60 -24.39 10.07 -8.39
CA GLU A 60 -25.56 10.92 -8.09
C GLU A 60 -25.72 12.04 -9.12
N SER A 61 -24.64 12.77 -9.40
CA SER A 61 -24.65 13.90 -10.36
C SER A 61 -24.88 13.44 -11.81
N SER A 62 -24.53 12.20 -12.14
CA SER A 62 -24.69 11.61 -13.47
C SER A 62 -26.07 10.99 -13.71
N SER A 63 -26.80 10.64 -12.64
CA SER A 63 -28.12 10.01 -12.69
C SER A 63 -29.26 10.96 -13.07
N ALA A 64 -29.03 12.27 -12.98
CA ALA A 64 -30.00 13.26 -13.45
C ALA A 64 -30.13 13.20 -14.99
N PRO A 65 -31.35 13.20 -15.55
CA PRO A 65 -31.54 13.19 -17.00
C PRO A 65 -31.02 14.49 -17.60
N VAL A 66 -29.82 14.42 -18.20
CA VAL A 66 -29.24 15.51 -18.98
C VAL A 66 -29.60 15.29 -20.44
N ASP A 67 -30.28 16.25 -21.07
CA ASP A 67 -30.52 16.19 -22.51
C ASP A 67 -29.16 16.26 -23.25
N PRO A 68 -28.77 15.23 -24.02
CA PRO A 68 -27.49 15.14 -24.70
C PRO A 68 -27.21 16.31 -25.66
N LYS A 69 -28.25 17.02 -26.10
CA LYS A 69 -28.16 18.19 -26.99
C LYS A 69 -27.63 19.44 -26.28
N PHE A 70 -27.69 19.50 -24.95
CA PHE A 70 -27.26 20.65 -24.16
C PHE A 70 -25.83 20.50 -23.59
N VAL A 71 -25.18 19.35 -23.81
CA VAL A 71 -23.81 19.14 -23.35
C VAL A 71 -22.83 19.73 -24.37
N SER A 72 -22.14 20.80 -23.96
CA SER A 72 -21.07 21.42 -24.74
C SER A 72 -19.97 20.41 -25.12
N ASN A 73 -19.50 20.48 -26.36
CA ASN A 73 -18.37 19.67 -26.84
C ASN A 73 -17.08 19.91 -26.02
N VAL A 74 -16.94 21.09 -25.40
CA VAL A 74 -15.82 21.41 -24.51
C VAL A 74 -15.89 20.55 -23.24
N ALA A 75 -17.06 20.48 -22.61
CA ALA A 75 -17.26 19.68 -21.40
C ALA A 75 -17.00 18.18 -21.65
N LYS A 76 -17.42 17.66 -22.82
CA LYS A 76 -17.14 16.26 -23.21
C LYS A 76 -15.63 16.00 -23.30
N LYS A 77 -14.86 16.89 -23.92
CA LYS A 77 -13.41 16.76 -24.02
C LYS A 77 -12.73 16.80 -22.65
N GLN A 78 -13.17 17.68 -21.76
CA GLN A 78 -12.62 17.77 -20.40
C GLN A 78 -12.88 16.51 -19.57
N ILE A 79 -14.08 15.93 -19.68
CA ILE A 79 -14.40 14.67 -19.02
C ILE A 79 -13.51 13.54 -19.54
N LEU A 80 -13.37 13.41 -20.86
CA LEU A 80 -12.50 12.39 -21.45
C LEU A 80 -11.04 12.56 -21.00
N SER A 81 -10.52 13.78 -21.04
CA SER A 81 -9.16 14.07 -20.56
C SER A 81 -8.96 13.71 -19.09
N ASN A 82 -9.96 13.96 -18.24
CA ASN A 82 -9.89 13.59 -16.83
C ASN A 82 -9.94 12.07 -16.62
N ILE A 83 -10.72 11.34 -17.43
CA ILE A 83 -10.78 9.87 -17.39
C ILE A 83 -9.46 9.25 -17.86
N ASP A 84 -8.88 9.78 -18.94
CA ASP A 84 -7.61 9.30 -19.47
C ASP A 84 -6.48 9.52 -18.43
N TYR A 85 -6.43 10.71 -17.84
CA TYR A 85 -5.47 11.01 -16.77
C TYR A 85 -5.65 10.09 -15.55
N LYS A 86 -6.89 9.89 -15.11
CA LYS A 86 -7.22 8.94 -14.03
C LYS A 86 -6.64 7.55 -14.33
N ASN A 87 -6.85 7.04 -15.55
CA ASN A 87 -6.40 5.71 -15.93
C ASN A 87 -4.87 5.61 -15.92
N GLU A 88 -4.17 6.64 -16.37
CA GLU A 88 -2.71 6.73 -16.30
C GLU A 88 -2.21 6.67 -14.85
N VAL A 89 -2.78 7.49 -13.96
CA VAL A 89 -2.37 7.54 -12.54
C VAL A 89 -2.66 6.22 -11.84
N VAL A 90 -3.84 5.62 -12.07
CA VAL A 90 -4.19 4.32 -11.49
C VAL A 90 -3.23 3.22 -11.95
N SER A 91 -2.86 3.19 -13.24
CA SER A 91 -1.88 2.21 -13.75
C SER A 91 -0.57 2.31 -12.98
N ARG A 92 -0.07 3.52 -12.75
CA ARG A 92 1.17 3.74 -12.00
C ARG A 92 1.05 3.35 -10.52
N ILE A 93 -0.09 3.62 -9.89
CA ILE A 93 -0.35 3.20 -8.50
C ILE A 93 -0.31 1.67 -8.39
N LEU A 94 -0.87 0.95 -9.36
CA LEU A 94 -0.85 -0.51 -9.36
C LEU A 94 0.58 -1.07 -9.48
N GLU A 95 1.41 -0.45 -10.32
CA GLU A 95 2.84 -0.79 -10.43
C GLU A 95 3.58 -0.57 -9.10
N GLN A 96 3.33 0.56 -8.43
CA GLN A 96 3.87 0.83 -7.09
C GLN A 96 3.43 -0.19 -6.05
N ASP A 97 2.16 -0.58 -6.07
CA ASP A 97 1.63 -1.57 -5.12
C ASP A 97 2.28 -2.94 -5.31
N LEU A 98 2.54 -3.36 -6.55
CA LEU A 98 3.32 -4.57 -6.81
C LEU A 98 4.75 -4.47 -6.25
N GLN A 99 5.38 -3.30 -6.35
CA GLN A 99 6.71 -3.06 -5.78
C GLN A 99 6.68 -3.12 -4.24
N ILE A 100 5.71 -2.47 -3.61
CA ILE A 100 5.51 -2.50 -2.15
C ILE A 100 5.32 -3.94 -1.66
N LEU A 101 4.47 -4.72 -2.33
CA LEU A 101 4.25 -6.14 -2.01
C LEU A 101 5.55 -6.95 -2.09
N SER A 102 6.39 -6.68 -3.10
CA SER A 102 7.69 -7.33 -3.23
C SER A 102 8.61 -7.03 -2.04
N PHE A 103 8.67 -5.78 -1.57
CA PHE A 103 9.46 -5.43 -0.39
C PHE A 103 8.94 -6.10 0.88
N ILE A 104 7.62 -6.16 1.07
CA ILE A 104 7.00 -6.82 2.22
C ILE A 104 7.32 -8.32 2.24
N GLU A 105 7.20 -9.01 1.11
CA GLU A 105 7.51 -10.45 1.04
C GLU A 105 9.01 -10.74 1.24
N GLN A 106 9.88 -9.85 0.77
CA GLN A 106 11.32 -9.95 1.06
C GLN A 106 11.61 -9.78 2.55
N ALA A 107 11.04 -8.75 3.20
CA ALA A 107 11.21 -8.51 4.63
C ALA A 107 10.69 -9.68 5.48
N LYS A 108 9.49 -10.18 5.16
CA LYS A 108 8.91 -11.38 5.79
C LYS A 108 9.81 -12.60 5.64
N SER A 109 10.36 -12.83 4.44
CA SER A 109 11.30 -13.93 4.19
C SER A 109 12.56 -13.82 5.03
N ASN A 110 13.10 -12.61 5.19
CA ASN A 110 14.28 -12.36 6.02
C ASN A 110 13.99 -12.64 7.51
N ILE A 111 12.87 -12.13 8.04
CA ILE A 111 12.44 -12.39 9.42
C ILE A 111 12.30 -13.88 9.70
N ILE A 112 11.70 -14.64 8.78
CA ILE A 112 11.56 -16.10 8.94
C ILE A 112 12.93 -16.79 9.02
N ARG A 113 13.89 -16.40 8.16
CA ARG A 113 15.25 -16.94 8.19
C ARG A 113 15.95 -16.61 9.51
N GLU A 114 15.88 -15.37 9.96
CA GLU A 114 16.47 -14.95 11.24
C GLU A 114 15.88 -15.71 12.43
N LEU A 115 14.54 -15.84 12.50
CA LEU A 115 13.87 -16.63 13.53
C LEU A 115 14.32 -18.10 13.51
N SER A 116 14.50 -18.69 12.33
CA SER A 116 14.99 -20.06 12.20
C SER A 116 16.43 -20.23 12.73
N GLN A 117 17.30 -19.25 12.45
CA GLN A 117 18.68 -19.24 12.92
C GLN A 117 18.76 -19.05 14.45
N VAL A 118 17.97 -18.13 15.01
CA VAL A 118 17.89 -17.92 16.47
C VAL A 118 17.40 -19.18 17.18
N ARG A 119 16.40 -19.88 16.63
CA ARG A 119 15.93 -21.16 17.18
C ARG A 119 17.01 -22.24 17.14
N ALA A 120 17.75 -22.35 16.04
CA ALA A 120 18.86 -23.29 15.90
C ALA A 120 19.99 -22.98 16.90
N ALA A 121 20.39 -21.72 17.02
CA ALA A 121 21.40 -21.26 17.97
C ALA A 121 20.98 -21.53 19.43
N LYS A 122 19.73 -21.26 19.78
CA LYS A 122 19.19 -21.54 21.12
C LYS A 122 19.21 -23.04 21.43
N LYS A 123 18.91 -23.91 20.45
CA LYS A 123 19.00 -25.37 20.61
C LYS A 123 20.45 -25.80 20.86
N ALA A 124 21.40 -25.28 20.07
CA ALA A 124 22.81 -25.59 20.24
C ALA A 124 23.33 -25.18 21.63
N ILE A 125 23.05 -23.94 22.08
CA ILE A 125 23.43 -23.44 23.41
C ILE A 125 22.80 -24.30 24.52
N GLY A 126 21.53 -24.69 24.36
CA GLY A 126 20.85 -25.59 25.29
C GLY A 126 21.56 -26.94 25.45
N SER A 127 22.01 -27.54 24.34
CA SER A 127 22.75 -28.81 24.36
C SER A 127 24.11 -28.71 25.06
N TYR A 128 24.81 -27.57 24.95
CA TYR A 128 26.06 -27.36 25.68
C TYR A 128 25.84 -27.25 27.20
N LYS A 129 24.82 -26.50 27.65
CA LYS A 129 24.50 -26.38 29.09
C LYS A 129 24.07 -27.70 29.74
N SER A 130 23.40 -28.58 29.00
CA SER A 130 23.00 -29.90 29.53
C SER A 130 24.14 -30.93 29.57
N GLY A 131 25.23 -30.70 28.84
CA GLY A 131 26.39 -31.62 28.81
C GLY A 131 27.34 -31.47 30.01
N GLU A 132 27.41 -30.31 30.64
CA GLU A 132 28.24 -30.08 31.83
C GLU A 132 27.67 -30.72 33.11
N VAL A 133 26.34 -30.80 33.24
CA VAL A 133 25.70 -31.34 34.46
C VAL A 133 25.92 -32.85 34.61
N ASN A 134 26.04 -33.59 33.50
CA ASN A 134 26.26 -35.04 33.55
C ASN A 134 27.71 -35.44 33.80
N ARG A 135 28.69 -34.53 33.71
CA ARG A 135 30.10 -34.88 33.98
C ARG A 135 30.48 -34.87 35.46
N HIS A 136 29.69 -34.24 36.33
CA HIS A 136 29.99 -34.18 37.76
C HIS A 136 29.33 -35.27 38.61
N LEU A 137 28.51 -36.15 38.01
CA LEU A 137 27.83 -37.22 38.75
C LEU A 137 28.56 -38.58 38.69
N ASP A 138 29.61 -38.70 37.88
CA ASP A 138 30.37 -39.96 37.70
C ASP A 138 31.72 -39.98 38.45
N GLU A 139 32.06 -38.96 39.25
CA GLU A 139 33.36 -38.87 39.96
C GLU A 139 33.34 -39.33 41.44
N GLU A 140 32.26 -39.91 41.96
CA GLU A 140 32.27 -40.54 43.30
C GLU A 140 32.33 -42.07 43.21
N VAL A 141 33.54 -42.63 43.36
CA VAL A 141 33.80 -44.05 43.71
C VAL A 141 34.82 -44.12 44.83
#